data_AF-A0A8B8DLF4-F1
#
_entry.id   AF-A0A8B8DLF4-F1
#
_cell.length_a   1.000
_cell.length_b   1.000
_cell.length_c   1.000
_cell.angle_alpha   90.00
_cell.angle_beta   90.00
_cell.angle_gamma   90.00
#
_symmetry.space_group_name_H-M   'P 1'
#
loop_
_entity.id
_entity.type
_entity.pdbx_description
1 polymer ?
#
loop_
_entity_poly.entity_id
_entity_poly.type
_entity_poly.pdbx_seq_one_letter_code
_entity_poly.pdbx_strand_id
1 'polypeptide(L)'
;MSAENKKSHDDDTMDFNKLEKELAVAVEQDQRYWRENDAKFRAVHQKVGSYEEFRDIVLASHIKPLQKGDTLENMTFEVKWNPHADKSKPTQTKHNASDIKKSSNLPKDSQEFTRDWRRYHKSTADQYCYLLETGGSHLKQIFKTDINLLGDFLIALESEYKNQDSEKVLEILESLCSAQRFTLSVQFLSGKEKKTCESLIQKLETSCDDSAWRDRIESLKSSYQLNK
;
A
#
# COMPACT_ATOMS: atom_id res chain seq x y z
N MET A 1 20.75 -92.34 -36.17
CA MET A 1 19.62 -91.43 -36.41
C MET A 1 19.58 -90.46 -35.24
N SER A 2 20.04 -89.22 -35.46
CA SER A 2 20.07 -88.17 -34.46
C SER A 2 18.77 -87.37 -34.55
N ALA A 3 18.02 -87.29 -33.46
CA ALA A 3 16.86 -86.40 -33.38
C ALA A 3 17.34 -85.06 -32.79
N GLU A 4 17.46 -84.05 -33.67
CA GLU A 4 17.69 -82.66 -33.27
C GLU A 4 16.47 -82.16 -32.49
N ASN A 5 16.71 -81.80 -31.23
CA ASN A 5 15.75 -81.11 -30.40
C ASN A 5 15.62 -79.65 -30.90
N LYS A 6 14.62 -79.39 -31.75
CA LYS A 6 14.27 -78.03 -32.18
C LYS A 6 13.76 -77.27 -30.96
N LYS A 7 14.59 -76.37 -30.43
CA LYS A 7 14.20 -75.38 -29.44
C LYS A 7 13.22 -74.40 -30.11
N SER A 8 11.93 -74.61 -29.92
CA SER A 8 10.88 -73.65 -30.32
C SER A 8 11.06 -72.37 -29.52
N HIS A 9 11.27 -71.26 -30.24
CA HIS A 9 11.39 -69.92 -29.67
C HIS A 9 10.00 -69.29 -29.51
N ASP A 10 9.07 -70.02 -28.90
CA ASP A 10 7.69 -69.57 -28.67
C ASP A 10 7.46 -69.40 -27.16
N ASP A 11 8.26 -68.54 -26.54
CA ASP A 11 7.95 -68.00 -25.22
C ASP A 11 7.98 -66.47 -25.27
N ASP A 12 7.33 -65.91 -26.30
CA ASP A 12 6.87 -64.52 -26.30
C ASP A 12 5.46 -64.47 -25.70
N THR A 13 5.31 -64.88 -24.44
CA THR A 13 4.13 -64.49 -23.66
C THR A 13 4.26 -63.00 -23.39
N MET A 14 3.60 -62.17 -24.20
CA MET A 14 3.59 -60.71 -24.01
C MET A 14 3.03 -60.37 -22.62
N ASP A 15 3.89 -59.84 -21.76
CA ASP A 15 3.51 -59.33 -20.44
C ASP A 15 2.69 -58.04 -20.58
N PHE A 16 1.37 -58.15 -20.68
CA PHE A 16 0.45 -57.00 -20.77
C PHE A 16 0.65 -55.99 -19.62
N ASN A 17 0.97 -56.46 -18.41
CA ASN A 17 1.27 -55.60 -17.26
C ASN A 17 2.55 -54.77 -17.43
N LYS A 18 3.56 -55.32 -18.14
CA LYS A 18 4.80 -54.60 -18.44
C LYS A 18 4.52 -53.54 -19.50
N LEU A 19 3.78 -53.91 -20.54
CA LEU A 19 3.40 -53.01 -21.61
C LEU A 19 2.52 -51.84 -21.12
N GLU A 20 1.58 -52.10 -20.20
CA GLU A 20 0.75 -51.06 -19.59
C GLU A 20 1.59 -50.06 -18.78
N LYS A 21 2.58 -50.54 -18.02
CA LYS A 21 3.52 -49.67 -17.29
C LYS A 21 4.37 -48.83 -18.23
N GLU A 22 4.91 -49.43 -19.29
CA GLU A 22 5.69 -48.70 -20.30
C GLU A 22 4.85 -47.62 -20.98
N LEU A 23 3.60 -47.94 -21.32
CA LEU A 23 2.66 -46.98 -21.89
C LEU A 23 2.34 -45.83 -20.91
N ALA A 24 2.06 -46.14 -19.64
CA ALA A 24 1.79 -45.12 -18.63
C ALA A 24 2.98 -44.16 -18.45
N VAL A 25 4.20 -44.69 -18.42
CA VAL A 25 5.44 -43.89 -18.34
C VAL A 25 5.60 -43.02 -19.58
N ALA A 26 5.37 -43.56 -20.78
CA ALA A 26 5.48 -42.79 -22.02
C ALA A 26 4.46 -41.64 -22.07
N VAL A 27 3.22 -41.88 -21.63
CA VAL A 27 2.18 -40.85 -21.56
C VAL A 27 2.56 -39.76 -20.55
N GLU A 28 3.07 -40.13 -19.37
CA GLU A 28 3.49 -39.14 -18.37
C GLU A 28 4.67 -38.28 -18.86
N GLN A 29 5.63 -38.90 -19.56
CA GLN A 29 6.77 -38.18 -20.16
C GLN A 29 6.31 -37.17 -21.21
N ASP A 30 5.38 -37.55 -22.09
CA ASP A 30 4.85 -36.65 -23.10
C ASP A 30 4.08 -35.49 -22.46
N GLN A 31 3.21 -35.78 -21.48
CA GLN A 31 2.51 -34.74 -20.72
C GLN A 31 3.47 -33.78 -20.02
N ARG A 32 4.57 -34.29 -19.47
CA ARG A 32 5.61 -33.47 -18.85
C ARG A 32 6.31 -32.59 -19.89
N TYR A 33 6.68 -33.15 -21.04
CA TYR A 33 7.30 -32.41 -22.13
C TYR A 33 6.43 -31.23 -22.57
N TRP A 34 5.13 -31.48 -22.80
CA TRP A 34 4.18 -30.43 -23.18
C TRP A 34 4.05 -29.33 -22.14
N ARG A 35 3.99 -29.68 -20.84
CA ARG A 35 3.92 -28.70 -19.75
C ARG A 35 5.18 -27.84 -19.66
N GLU A 36 6.36 -28.44 -19.74
CA GLU A 36 7.62 -27.70 -19.72
C GLU A 36 7.75 -26.79 -20.95
N ASN A 37 7.34 -27.26 -22.13
CA ASN A 37 7.39 -26.47 -23.36
C ASN A 37 6.42 -25.28 -23.34
N ASP A 38 5.19 -25.48 -22.84
CA ASP A 38 4.25 -24.38 -22.62
C ASP A 38 4.82 -23.33 -21.66
N ALA A 39 5.45 -23.76 -20.56
CA ALA A 39 6.11 -22.85 -19.63
C ALA A 39 7.28 -22.08 -20.27
N LYS A 40 8.08 -22.74 -21.12
CA LYS A 40 9.14 -22.06 -21.91
C LYS A 40 8.55 -20.98 -22.80
N PHE A 41 7.50 -21.29 -23.57
CA PHE A 41 6.84 -20.30 -24.42
C PHE A 41 6.25 -19.15 -23.60
N ARG A 42 5.62 -19.45 -22.45
CA ARG A 42 5.08 -18.45 -21.54
C ARG A 42 6.16 -17.49 -21.03
N ALA A 43 7.29 -18.02 -20.57
CA ALA A 43 8.41 -17.21 -20.09
C ALA A 43 8.98 -16.31 -21.19
N VAL A 44 9.12 -16.83 -22.41
CA VAL A 44 9.56 -16.04 -23.58
C VAL A 44 8.55 -14.93 -23.90
N HIS A 45 7.25 -15.23 -23.93
CA HIS A 45 6.21 -14.23 -24.18
C HIS A 45 6.18 -13.14 -23.10
N GLN A 46 6.46 -13.49 -21.84
CA GLN A 46 6.54 -12.56 -20.72
C GLN A 46 7.81 -11.69 -20.72
N LYS A 47 8.80 -11.99 -21.60
CA LYS A 47 10.08 -11.27 -21.71
C LYS A 47 10.84 -11.20 -20.37
N VAL A 48 10.97 -12.35 -19.71
CA VAL A 48 11.73 -12.47 -18.44
C VAL A 48 13.15 -11.94 -18.58
N GLY A 49 13.64 -11.28 -17.52
CA GLY A 49 14.86 -10.49 -17.57
C GLY A 49 16.15 -11.28 -17.34
N SER A 50 16.03 -12.51 -16.83
CA SER A 50 17.18 -13.37 -16.52
C SER A 50 16.91 -14.84 -16.84
N TYR A 51 17.99 -15.61 -17.02
CA TYR A 51 17.89 -17.06 -17.22
C TYR A 51 17.42 -17.79 -15.95
N GLU A 52 17.74 -17.26 -14.76
CA GLU A 52 17.28 -17.83 -13.49
C GLU A 52 15.75 -17.76 -13.39
N GLU A 53 15.16 -16.61 -13.72
CA GLU A 53 13.70 -16.44 -13.77
C GLU A 53 13.04 -17.37 -14.80
N PHE A 54 13.65 -17.49 -15.99
CA PHE A 54 13.20 -18.46 -17.01
C PHE A 54 13.22 -19.89 -16.48
N ARG A 55 14.32 -20.29 -15.83
CA ARG A 55 14.51 -21.63 -15.27
C ARG A 55 13.46 -21.93 -14.20
N ASP A 56 13.20 -20.98 -13.31
CA ASP A 56 12.25 -21.14 -12.22
C ASP A 56 10.81 -21.33 -12.75
N ILE A 57 10.42 -20.58 -13.79
CA ILE A 57 9.11 -20.74 -14.45
C ILE A 57 8.96 -22.14 -15.06
N VAL A 58 10.01 -22.65 -15.73
CA VAL A 58 9.97 -23.98 -16.36
C VAL A 58 9.95 -25.09 -15.30
N LEU A 59 10.72 -24.95 -14.22
CA LEU A 59 10.71 -25.88 -13.09
C LEU A 59 9.33 -25.92 -12.41
N ALA A 60 8.67 -24.76 -12.28
CA ALA A 60 7.34 -24.62 -11.72
C ALA A 60 6.18 -25.03 -12.67
N SER A 61 6.47 -25.54 -13.88
CA SER A 61 5.46 -25.88 -14.90
C SER A 61 4.44 -26.95 -14.46
N HIS A 62 4.76 -27.74 -13.44
CA HIS A 62 3.85 -28.75 -12.89
C HIS A 62 2.83 -28.17 -11.89
N ILE A 63 2.97 -26.91 -11.48
CA ILE A 63 2.08 -26.27 -10.51
C ILE A 63 0.75 -25.93 -11.20
N LYS A 64 -0.36 -26.37 -10.60
CA LYS A 64 -1.71 -26.10 -11.09
C LYS A 64 -2.26 -24.81 -10.48
N PRO A 65 -3.05 -24.02 -11.22
CA PRO A 65 -3.82 -22.92 -10.63
C PRO A 65 -4.74 -23.45 -9.54
N LEU A 66 -4.88 -22.66 -8.47
CA LEU A 66 -5.75 -23.00 -7.34
C LEU A 66 -7.20 -23.16 -7.80
N GLN A 67 -7.82 -24.30 -7.52
CA GLN A 67 -9.22 -24.54 -7.87
C GLN A 67 -10.15 -24.02 -6.79
N LYS A 68 -11.42 -23.74 -7.12
CA LYS A 68 -12.42 -23.23 -6.15
C LYS A 68 -12.68 -24.17 -4.96
N GLY A 69 -12.30 -25.45 -5.07
CA GLY A 69 -12.38 -26.46 -4.02
C GLY A 69 -11.06 -26.71 -3.28
N ASP A 70 -9.95 -26.10 -3.72
CA ASP A 70 -8.70 -26.10 -2.96
C ASP A 70 -8.87 -25.09 -1.82
N THR A 71 -9.55 -25.49 -0.74
CA THR A 71 -9.67 -24.65 0.44
C THR A 71 -8.30 -24.55 1.09
N LEU A 72 -7.80 -23.33 1.19
CA LEU A 72 -6.61 -22.95 1.96
C LEU A 72 -6.80 -23.16 3.48
N GLU A 73 -7.87 -23.84 3.91
CA GLU A 73 -8.25 -24.07 5.32
C GLU A 73 -7.14 -24.74 6.13
N ASN A 74 -6.30 -25.56 5.50
CA ASN A 74 -5.16 -26.22 6.14
C ASN A 74 -3.82 -25.50 5.90
N MET A 75 -3.78 -24.45 5.08
CA MET A 75 -2.61 -23.60 4.94
C MET A 75 -2.72 -22.44 5.93
N THR A 76 -1.97 -22.50 7.02
CA THR A 76 -1.73 -21.33 7.87
C THR A 76 -0.82 -20.35 7.13
N PHE A 77 -1.40 -19.54 6.24
CA PHE A 77 -0.72 -18.33 5.79
C PHE A 77 -0.64 -17.39 6.97
N GLU A 78 0.54 -17.30 7.59
CA GLU A 78 0.84 -16.28 8.60
C GLU A 78 1.03 -14.89 7.96
N VAL A 79 0.35 -14.63 6.85
CA VAL A 79 0.33 -13.31 6.22
C VAL A 79 -0.85 -12.56 6.82
N LYS A 80 -0.57 -11.86 7.92
CA LYS A 80 -1.49 -10.88 8.53
C LYS A 80 -1.61 -9.67 7.61
N TRP A 81 -2.40 -9.81 6.53
CA TRP A 81 -2.79 -8.70 5.65
C TRP A 81 -3.51 -7.57 6.41
N ASN A 82 -4.04 -7.89 7.60
CA ASN A 82 -4.52 -6.91 8.56
C ASN A 82 -4.29 -7.43 10.00
N PRO A 83 -3.29 -6.93 10.74
CA PRO A 83 -3.01 -7.37 12.10
C PRO A 83 -4.15 -7.06 13.10
N HIS A 84 -5.15 -6.26 12.71
CA HIS A 84 -6.29 -5.89 13.55
C HIS A 84 -7.60 -6.61 13.20
N ALA A 85 -7.60 -7.51 12.21
CA ALA A 85 -8.80 -8.22 11.76
C ALA A 85 -8.92 -9.66 12.29
N ASP A 86 -8.44 -9.92 13.51
CA ASP A 86 -8.61 -11.25 14.09
C ASP A 86 -10.08 -11.43 14.51
N LYS A 87 -10.79 -12.31 13.79
CA LYS A 87 -12.16 -12.74 14.14
C LYS A 87 -12.09 -13.90 15.12
N SER A 88 -11.56 -13.66 16.31
CA SER A 88 -11.81 -14.57 17.44
C SER A 88 -13.10 -14.15 18.14
N LYS A 89 -13.95 -15.14 18.39
CA LYS A 89 -15.22 -15.08 19.14
C LYS A 89 -15.20 -14.06 20.29
N PRO A 90 -16.34 -13.44 20.63
CA PRO A 90 -16.43 -12.47 21.71
C PRO A 90 -16.25 -13.18 23.05
N THR A 91 -14.99 -13.41 23.44
CA THR A 91 -14.66 -13.50 24.84
C THR A 91 -15.05 -12.15 25.40
N GLN A 92 -16.13 -12.14 26.19
CA GLN A 92 -16.48 -11.03 27.02
C GLN A 92 -15.36 -10.79 28.03
N THR A 93 -14.25 -10.20 27.59
CA THR A 93 -13.49 -9.33 28.45
C THR A 93 -14.40 -8.13 28.68
N LYS A 94 -15.03 -8.14 29.85
CA LYS A 94 -15.55 -6.94 30.50
C LYS A 94 -14.39 -5.95 30.64
N HIS A 95 -14.03 -5.28 29.56
CA HIS A 95 -13.39 -3.99 29.65
C HIS A 95 -14.52 -3.05 30.02
N ASN A 96 -14.57 -2.80 31.32
CA ASN A 96 -15.31 -1.72 31.92
C ASN A 96 -15.31 -0.52 30.97
N ALA A 97 -16.48 0.09 30.82
CA ALA A 97 -16.61 1.50 30.48
C ALA A 97 -16.03 2.34 31.64
N SER A 98 -14.75 2.14 31.93
CA SER A 98 -13.94 2.98 32.79
C SER A 98 -12.97 3.68 31.87
N ASP A 99 -13.23 4.95 31.66
CA ASP A 99 -12.23 5.98 31.45
C ASP A 99 -11.04 5.53 30.60
N ILE A 100 -11.18 5.76 29.30
CA ILE A 100 -10.02 5.93 28.42
C ILE A 100 -9.15 6.98 29.11
N LYS A 101 -8.10 6.52 29.81
CA LYS A 101 -7.03 7.38 30.26
C LYS A 101 -6.47 8.04 29.01
N LYS A 102 -6.86 9.30 28.80
CA LYS A 102 -6.24 10.27 27.89
C LYS A 102 -4.74 10.22 28.11
N SER A 103 -4.05 9.41 27.33
CA SER A 103 -2.62 9.53 27.11
C SER A 103 -2.52 10.30 25.79
N SER A 104 -2.37 11.62 25.93
CA SER A 104 -2.32 12.66 24.88
C SER A 104 -3.46 12.66 23.86
N ASN A 105 -4.21 13.76 23.75
CA ASN A 105 -5.24 13.96 22.72
C ASN A 105 -4.67 14.06 21.27
N LEU A 106 -3.36 13.87 21.10
CA LEU A 106 -2.67 14.08 19.83
C LEU A 106 -2.38 12.73 19.15
N PRO A 107 -2.49 12.67 17.82
CA PRO A 107 -2.25 11.45 17.06
C PRO A 107 -0.77 11.06 17.11
N LYS A 108 -0.46 9.77 17.25
CA LYS A 108 0.92 9.30 17.40
C LYS A 108 1.72 9.30 16.10
N ASP A 109 1.03 9.10 14.97
CA ASP A 109 1.63 9.07 13.64
C ASP A 109 0.68 9.66 12.58
N SER A 110 1.18 9.75 11.33
CA SER A 110 0.41 10.26 10.19
C SER A 110 -0.84 9.43 9.87
N GLN A 111 -0.81 8.11 10.13
CA GLN A 111 -1.94 7.22 9.82
C GLN A 111 -3.07 7.39 10.83
N GLU A 112 -2.74 7.52 12.11
CA GLU A 112 -3.68 7.85 13.18
C GLU A 112 -4.31 9.22 12.94
N PHE A 113 -3.51 10.24 12.60
CA PHE A 113 -4.05 11.55 12.21
C PHE A 113 -5.03 11.42 11.04
N THR A 114 -4.64 10.73 9.96
CA THR A 114 -5.47 10.57 8.76
C THR A 114 -6.76 9.81 9.06
N ARG A 115 -6.68 8.79 9.91
CA ARG A 115 -7.84 8.01 10.36
C ARG A 115 -8.81 8.89 11.15
N ASP A 116 -8.31 9.64 12.10
CA ASP A 116 -9.12 10.45 13.00
C ASP A 116 -9.73 11.64 12.25
N TRP A 117 -8.94 12.29 11.37
CA TRP A 117 -9.40 13.27 10.37
C TRP A 117 -10.62 12.75 9.61
N ARG A 118 -10.50 11.57 9.00
CA ARG A 118 -11.58 10.99 8.19
C ARG A 118 -12.76 10.50 9.01
N ARG A 119 -12.60 10.12 10.28
CA ARG A 119 -13.69 9.56 11.09
C ARG A 119 -14.48 10.62 11.84
N TYR A 120 -13.78 11.53 12.50
CA TYR A 120 -14.37 12.44 13.49
C TYR A 120 -14.46 13.89 13.00
N HIS A 121 -13.56 14.35 12.12
CA HIS A 121 -13.51 15.73 11.67
C HIS A 121 -14.15 15.90 10.28
N LYS A 122 -15.49 15.92 10.26
CA LYS A 122 -16.27 15.99 9.02
C LYS A 122 -16.54 17.43 8.54
N SER A 123 -16.65 18.37 9.47
CA SER A 123 -16.86 19.79 9.17
C SER A 123 -15.52 20.51 9.02
N THR A 124 -15.50 21.59 8.23
CA THR A 124 -14.33 22.48 8.10
C THR A 124 -13.96 23.11 9.45
N ALA A 125 -14.95 23.45 10.29
CA ALA A 125 -14.73 23.96 11.64
C ALA A 125 -14.04 22.95 12.56
N ASP A 126 -14.45 21.69 12.52
CA ASP A 126 -13.83 20.64 13.34
C ASP A 126 -12.41 20.33 12.87
N GLN A 127 -12.19 20.34 11.55
CA GLN A 127 -10.89 20.18 10.93
C GLN A 127 -9.93 21.32 11.29
N TYR A 128 -10.43 22.55 11.28
CA TYR A 128 -9.68 23.74 11.69
C TYR A 128 -9.23 23.66 13.15
N CYS A 129 -10.16 23.39 14.07
CA CYS A 129 -9.85 23.23 15.49
C CYS A 129 -8.83 22.10 15.72
N TYR A 130 -8.99 20.98 15.03
CA TYR A 130 -8.06 19.85 15.15
C TYR A 130 -6.65 20.17 14.66
N LEU A 131 -6.50 20.94 13.58
CA LEU A 131 -5.19 21.42 13.11
C LEU A 131 -4.54 22.34 14.14
N LEU A 132 -5.31 23.25 14.73
CA LEU A 132 -4.81 24.16 15.77
C LEU A 132 -4.43 23.44 17.07
N GLU A 133 -5.20 22.42 17.47
CA GLU A 133 -4.91 21.59 18.64
C GLU A 133 -3.68 20.71 18.45
N THR A 134 -3.48 20.19 17.23
CA THR A 134 -2.31 19.39 16.88
C THR A 134 -1.06 20.28 16.81
N GLY A 135 -1.17 21.46 16.20
CA GLY A 135 -0.10 22.45 16.09
C GLY A 135 0.98 22.08 15.06
N GLY A 136 1.71 23.10 14.57
CA GLY A 136 2.71 22.92 13.50
C GLY A 136 3.87 22.02 13.92
N SER A 137 4.39 22.21 15.13
CA SER A 137 5.49 21.40 15.66
C SER A 137 5.20 19.89 15.66
N HIS A 138 3.99 19.46 16.04
CA HIS A 138 3.60 18.04 16.02
C HIS A 138 3.30 17.54 14.60
N LEU A 139 2.64 18.37 13.78
CA LEU A 139 2.39 18.06 12.37
C LEU A 139 3.69 17.75 11.62
N LYS A 140 4.76 18.51 11.86
CA LYS A 140 6.10 18.24 11.31
C LYS A 140 6.67 16.89 11.76
N GLN A 141 6.39 16.46 12.99
CA GLN A 141 6.87 15.18 13.52
C GLN A 141 6.13 13.98 12.91
N ILE A 142 4.82 14.10 12.68
CA ILE A 142 4.03 12.98 12.14
C ILE A 142 4.08 12.92 10.60
N PHE A 143 4.15 14.06 9.90
CA PHE A 143 4.20 14.14 8.44
C PHE A 143 5.61 14.37 7.89
N LYS A 144 6.55 13.49 8.24
CA LYS A 144 7.96 13.61 7.78
C LYS A 144 8.14 13.33 6.30
N THR A 145 7.43 12.33 5.77
CA THR A 145 7.65 11.82 4.40
C THR A 145 6.78 12.57 3.40
N ASP A 146 5.47 12.52 3.59
CA ASP A 146 4.48 13.06 2.67
C ASP A 146 3.24 13.58 3.41
N ILE A 147 2.52 14.48 2.74
CA ILE A 147 1.25 15.03 3.23
C ILE A 147 0.23 14.78 2.13
N ASN A 148 -0.61 13.77 2.31
CA ASN A 148 -1.66 13.37 1.36
C ASN A 148 -2.97 14.16 1.53
N LEU A 149 -3.12 14.94 2.60
CA LEU A 149 -4.29 15.75 2.94
C LEU A 149 -4.03 17.27 2.80
N LEU A 150 -2.99 17.67 2.07
CA LEU A 150 -2.58 19.09 2.01
C LEU A 150 -3.70 20.01 1.51
N GLY A 151 -4.45 19.59 0.49
CA GLY A 151 -5.59 20.34 -0.04
C GLY A 151 -6.69 20.54 1.00
N ASP A 152 -7.08 19.47 1.70
CA ASP A 152 -8.08 19.52 2.77
C ASP A 152 -7.64 20.46 3.90
N PHE A 153 -6.35 20.45 4.27
CA PHE A 153 -5.82 21.33 5.31
C PHE A 153 -5.95 22.79 4.90
N LEU A 154 -5.58 23.13 3.66
CA LEU A 154 -5.67 24.50 3.14
C LEU A 154 -7.12 24.99 3.12
N ILE A 155 -8.07 24.14 2.72
CA ILE A 155 -9.50 24.47 2.71
C ILE A 155 -10.01 24.74 4.13
N ALA A 156 -9.69 23.86 5.08
CA ALA A 156 -10.10 24.04 6.48
C ALA A 156 -9.51 25.32 7.09
N LEU A 157 -8.22 25.59 6.84
CA LEU A 157 -7.52 26.78 7.33
C LEU A 157 -8.07 28.08 6.73
N GLU A 158 -8.45 28.08 5.46
CA GLU A 158 -8.95 29.28 4.78
C GLU A 158 -10.41 29.62 5.12
N SER A 159 -11.25 28.58 5.26
CA SER A 159 -12.69 28.72 5.50
C SER A 159 -12.99 29.27 6.88
N GLU A 160 -12.23 28.86 7.90
CA GLU A 160 -12.50 29.16 9.32
C GLU A 160 -11.43 30.07 9.93
N TYR A 161 -10.67 30.77 9.07
CA TYR A 161 -9.57 31.63 9.47
C TYR A 161 -10.01 32.75 10.43
N LYS A 162 -9.25 32.91 11.52
CA LYS A 162 -9.40 34.02 12.48
C LYS A 162 -8.06 34.74 12.66
N ASN A 163 -8.09 36.08 12.69
CA ASN A 163 -6.89 36.89 12.87
C ASN A 163 -6.13 36.61 14.17
N GLN A 164 -6.80 36.08 15.20
CA GLN A 164 -6.18 35.74 16.49
C GLN A 164 -5.27 34.50 16.39
N ASP A 165 -5.51 33.65 15.39
CA ASP A 165 -4.79 32.40 15.18
C ASP A 165 -3.71 32.52 14.09
N SER A 166 -3.45 33.74 13.59
CA SER A 166 -2.52 33.99 12.48
C SER A 166 -1.15 33.34 12.69
N GLU A 167 -0.52 33.54 13.86
CA GLU A 167 0.78 32.95 14.20
C GLU A 167 0.76 31.42 14.15
N LYS A 168 -0.29 30.80 14.70
CA LYS A 168 -0.43 29.33 14.70
C LYS A 168 -0.65 28.78 13.31
N VAL A 169 -1.50 29.43 12.51
CA VAL A 169 -1.76 29.05 11.13
C VAL A 169 -0.48 29.16 10.31
N LEU A 170 0.31 30.22 10.51
CA LEU A 170 1.58 30.40 9.83
C LEU A 170 2.61 29.33 10.25
N GLU A 171 2.73 29.03 11.55
CA GLU A 171 3.58 27.93 12.03
C GLU A 171 3.17 26.58 11.42
N ILE A 172 1.86 26.31 11.30
CA ILE A 172 1.35 25.10 10.66
C ILE A 172 1.79 25.04 9.20
N LEU A 173 1.60 26.11 8.41
CA LEU A 173 2.01 26.13 7.00
C LEU A 173 3.52 25.92 6.84
N GLU A 174 4.34 26.56 7.66
CA GLU A 174 5.80 26.37 7.65
C GLU A 174 6.21 24.94 8.04
N SER A 175 5.49 24.35 8.99
CA SER A 175 5.73 22.98 9.44
C SER A 175 5.45 21.96 8.33
N LEU A 176 4.41 22.19 7.53
CA LEU A 176 4.03 21.34 6.40
C LEU A 176 5.07 21.40 5.27
N CYS A 177 5.72 22.56 5.06
CA CYS A 177 6.82 22.70 4.10
C CYS A 177 8.02 21.80 4.41
N SER A 178 8.17 21.33 5.66
CA SER A 178 9.31 20.50 6.08
C SER A 178 9.21 19.02 5.62
N ALA A 179 8.10 18.59 5.03
CA ALA A 179 7.92 17.20 4.58
C ALA A 179 8.79 16.88 3.34
N GLN A 180 9.41 15.69 3.28
CA GLN A 180 10.34 15.30 2.21
C GLN A 180 9.72 15.38 0.80
N ARG A 181 8.43 15.04 0.67
CA ARG A 181 7.70 15.05 -0.60
C ARG A 181 6.75 16.25 -0.71
N PHE A 182 6.98 17.31 0.04
CA PHE A 182 6.12 18.51 0.03
C PHE A 182 5.93 19.08 -1.38
N THR A 183 7.01 19.21 -2.16
CA THR A 183 6.94 19.69 -3.55
C THR A 183 5.97 18.88 -4.41
N LEU A 184 5.92 17.56 -4.22
CA LEU A 184 4.99 16.68 -4.94
C LEU A 184 3.55 16.88 -4.44
N SER A 185 3.34 17.02 -3.13
CA SER A 185 2.03 17.37 -2.58
C SER A 185 1.49 18.69 -3.15
N VAL A 186 2.34 19.70 -3.32
CA VAL A 186 1.98 20.99 -3.95
C VAL A 186 1.63 20.82 -5.44
N GLN A 187 2.36 19.95 -6.17
CA GLN A 187 2.05 19.65 -7.57
C GLN A 187 0.69 18.99 -7.76
N PHE A 188 0.24 18.19 -6.79
CA PHE A 188 -1.06 17.53 -6.82
C PHE A 188 -2.22 18.41 -6.36
N LEU A 189 -1.98 19.62 -5.87
CA LEU A 189 -3.04 20.57 -5.57
C LEU A 189 -3.79 20.95 -6.87
N SER A 190 -5.11 20.83 -6.83
CA SER A 190 -6.01 21.30 -7.86
C SER A 190 -5.97 22.83 -7.97
N GLY A 191 -6.40 23.37 -9.12
CA GLY A 191 -6.48 24.82 -9.31
C GLY A 191 -7.42 25.52 -8.33
N LYS A 192 -8.39 24.81 -7.73
CA LYS A 192 -9.25 25.37 -6.67
C LYS A 192 -8.48 25.49 -5.36
N GLU A 193 -7.79 24.43 -4.94
CA GLU A 193 -7.00 24.41 -3.71
C GLU A 193 -5.83 25.39 -3.75
N LYS A 194 -5.19 25.59 -4.91
CA LYS A 194 -4.16 26.62 -5.08
C LYS A 194 -4.71 28.03 -4.86
N LYS A 195 -5.89 28.35 -5.40
CA LYS A 195 -6.56 29.64 -5.13
C LYS A 195 -6.93 29.82 -3.67
N THR A 196 -7.35 28.74 -2.99
CA THR A 196 -7.59 28.75 -1.55
C THR A 196 -6.30 29.05 -0.78
N CYS A 197 -5.17 28.47 -1.17
CA CYS A 197 -3.86 28.78 -0.59
C CYS A 197 -3.47 30.26 -0.80
N GLU A 198 -3.67 30.79 -2.01
CA GLU A 198 -3.42 32.20 -2.33
C GLU A 198 -4.28 33.14 -1.46
N SER A 199 -5.59 32.85 -1.34
CA SER A 199 -6.53 33.60 -0.47
C SER A 199 -6.09 33.56 1.00
N LEU A 200 -5.68 32.40 1.50
CA LEU A 200 -5.20 32.25 2.87
C LEU A 200 -3.92 33.05 3.12
N ILE A 201 -2.96 33.03 2.20
CA ILE A 201 -1.72 33.80 2.33
C ILE A 201 -2.01 35.31 2.29
N GLN A 202 -2.91 35.77 1.41
CA GLN A 202 -3.33 37.18 1.39
C GLN A 202 -3.97 37.62 2.72
N LYS A 203 -4.81 36.75 3.33
CA LYS A 203 -5.37 37.00 4.67
C LYS A 203 -4.26 37.12 5.73
N LEU A 204 -3.24 36.27 5.68
CA LEU A 204 -2.09 36.33 6.59
C LEU A 204 -1.23 37.59 6.39
N GLU A 205 -1.04 38.05 5.15
CA GLU A 205 -0.33 39.30 4.85
C GLU A 205 -0.99 40.51 5.51
N THR A 206 -2.32 40.57 5.49
CA THR A 206 -3.07 41.67 6.11
C THR A 206 -3.14 41.59 7.63
N SER A 207 -2.70 40.49 8.23
CA SER A 207 -2.85 40.24 9.68
C SER A 207 -1.76 40.87 10.53
N CYS A 208 -0.57 41.11 9.98
CA CYS A 208 0.56 41.69 10.70
C CYS A 208 1.50 42.46 9.76
N ASP A 209 1.99 43.61 10.22
CA ASP A 209 2.86 44.50 9.43
C ASP A 209 4.36 44.40 9.79
N ASP A 210 4.76 43.41 10.57
CA ASP A 210 6.18 43.21 10.95
C ASP A 210 7.04 42.79 9.73
N SER A 211 8.27 43.30 9.66
CA SER A 211 9.26 42.91 8.66
C SER A 211 9.56 41.41 8.73
N ALA A 212 9.72 40.86 9.94
CA ALA A 212 10.01 39.43 10.12
C ALA A 212 8.84 38.55 9.67
N TRP A 213 7.60 39.03 9.84
CA TRP A 213 6.39 38.37 9.37
C TRP A 213 6.33 38.30 7.84
N ARG A 214 6.65 39.42 7.18
CA ARG A 214 6.70 39.52 5.71
C ARG A 214 7.74 38.57 5.11
N ASP A 215 8.92 38.44 5.73
CA ASP A 215 9.97 37.52 5.28
C ASP A 215 9.53 36.05 5.36
N ARG A 216 8.84 35.66 6.44
CA ARG A 216 8.26 34.31 6.59
C ARG A 216 7.21 34.02 5.53
N ILE A 217 6.32 34.99 5.27
CA ILE A 217 5.30 34.85 4.22
C ILE A 217 5.95 34.70 2.83
N GLU A 218 7.00 35.46 2.52
CA GLU A 218 7.66 35.38 1.21
C GLU A 218 8.36 34.02 1.00
N SER A 219 8.95 33.47 2.06
CA SER A 219 9.46 32.11 2.09
C SER A 219 8.36 31.05 1.84
N LEU A 220 7.19 31.24 2.45
CA LEU A 220 6.02 30.39 2.22
C LEU A 220 5.54 30.45 0.77
N LYS A 221 5.39 31.64 0.19
CA LYS A 221 4.98 31.79 -1.22
C LYS A 221 5.90 31.07 -2.18
N SER A 222 7.22 31.18 -1.94
CA SER A 222 8.23 30.47 -2.72
C SER A 222 8.08 28.96 -2.59
N SER A 223 7.87 28.46 -1.36
CA SER A 223 7.71 27.02 -1.07
C SER A 223 6.44 26.43 -1.71
N TYR A 224 5.33 27.16 -1.67
CA TYR A 224 4.05 26.76 -2.27
C TYR A 224 3.95 27.04 -3.77
N GLN A 225 5.03 27.54 -4.40
CA GLN A 225 5.10 27.84 -5.84
C GLN A 225 4.01 28.82 -6.31
N LEU A 226 3.69 29.81 -5.47
CA LEU A 226 2.69 30.83 -5.77
C LEU A 226 3.28 32.05 -6.49
N ASN A 227 4.61 32.13 -6.56
CA ASN A 227 5.30 33.16 -7.31
C ASN A 227 5.29 32.80 -8.80
N LYS A 228 4.54 33.58 -9.58
CA LYS A 228 4.51 33.57 -11.05
C LYS A 228 5.11 34.84 -11.60
#